data_AF-M1ZVR4-F1
#
_entry.id   AF-M1ZVR4-F1
#
_cell.length_a   1.000
_cell.length_b   1.000
_cell.length_c   1.000
_cell.angle_alpha   90.00
_cell.angle_beta   90.00
_cell.angle_gamma   90.00
#
_symmetry.space_group_name_H-M   'P 1'
#
loop_
_entity.id
_entity.type
_entity.pdbx_description
1 polymer ?
#
loop_
_entity_poly.entity_id
_entity_poly.type
_entity_poly.pdbx_seq_one_letter_code
_entity_poly.pdbx_strand_id
1 'polypeptide(L)'
;MDKRKEKIAKKIIKFRCLNSKVYKLDKYLKIIKVKINKLEFIESINEGKRYKVNYERGLNMWNPFSWIAIIVAFFMVLSEYMGEIMDDLKTLKTENLTETIKIKD
;
A
#
# COMPACT_ATOMS: atom_id res chain seq x y z
N MET A 1 -9.60 10.30 -14.51
CA MET A 1 -9.12 10.47 -13.12
C MET A 1 -7.91 11.39 -13.14
N ASP A 2 -7.85 12.36 -12.22
CA ASP A 2 -6.72 13.29 -12.13
C ASP A 2 -5.44 12.57 -11.67
N LYS A 3 -4.43 12.53 -12.55
CA LYS A 3 -3.15 11.82 -12.31
C LYS A 3 -2.38 12.37 -11.11
N ARG A 4 -2.54 13.66 -10.76
CA ARG A 4 -1.87 14.26 -9.59
C ARG A 4 -2.50 13.74 -8.30
N LYS A 5 -3.84 13.75 -8.22
CA LYS A 5 -4.59 13.26 -7.06
C LYS A 5 -4.40 11.76 -6.85
N GLU A 6 -4.35 10.98 -7.92
CA GLU A 6 -4.07 9.55 -7.86
C GLU A 6 -2.69 9.26 -7.25
N LYS A 7 -1.65 10.01 -7.64
CA LYS A 7 -0.29 9.86 -7.07
C LYS A 7 -0.26 10.20 -5.58
N ILE A 8 -0.98 11.24 -5.15
CA ILE A 8 -1.07 11.64 -3.74
C ILE A 8 -1.80 10.56 -2.94
N ALA A 9 -2.95 10.08 -3.44
CA ALA A 9 -3.71 9.00 -2.82
C ALA A 9 -2.88 7.74 -2.62
N LYS A 10 -2.16 7.29 -3.66
CA LYS A 10 -1.26 6.13 -3.58
C LYS A 10 -0.20 6.30 -2.49
N LYS A 11 0.40 7.49 -2.35
CA LYS A 11 1.39 7.75 -1.30
C LYS A 11 0.79 7.68 0.10
N ILE A 12 -0.38 8.29 0.32
CA ILE A 12 -1.08 8.27 1.60
C ILE A 12 -1.44 6.82 1.99
N ILE A 13 -2.02 6.07 1.06
CA ILE A 13 -2.38 4.66 1.25
C ILE A 13 -1.13 3.85 1.62
N LYS A 14 -0.05 3.94 0.83
CA LYS A 14 1.20 3.21 1.11
C LYS A 14 1.80 3.56 2.48
N PHE A 15 1.75 4.83 2.89
CA PHE A 15 2.28 5.25 4.17
C PHE A 15 1.45 4.73 5.36
N ARG A 16 0.12 4.69 5.23
CA ARG A 16 -0.77 4.19 6.29
C ARG A 16 -0.79 2.67 6.41
N CYS A 17 -0.69 1.99 5.27
CA CYS A 17 -0.84 0.53 5.17
C CYS A 17 0.39 -0.26 5.60
N LEU A 18 1.56 0.38 5.69
CA LEU A 18 2.85 -0.30 5.84
C LEU A 18 3.56 0.20 7.07
N ASN A 19 4.19 -0.70 7.83
CA ASN A 19 5.13 -0.28 8.85
C ASN A 19 6.26 0.56 8.24
N SER A 20 6.82 1.45 9.06
CA SER A 20 7.84 2.42 8.63
C SER A 20 9.05 1.77 7.95
N LYS A 21 9.47 0.57 8.40
CA LYS A 21 10.54 -0.23 7.80
C LYS A 21 10.14 -0.79 6.42
N VAL A 22 8.93 -1.35 6.31
CA VAL A 22 8.40 -1.92 5.06
C VAL A 22 8.18 -0.83 4.01
N TYR A 23 7.67 0.34 4.41
CA TYR A 23 7.52 1.51 3.54
C TYR A 23 8.88 1.99 2.99
N LYS A 24 9.93 2.03 3.84
CA LYS A 24 11.29 2.36 3.39
C LYS A 24 11.81 1.34 2.39
N LEU A 25 11.64 0.04 2.65
CA LEU A 25 12.06 -1.02 1.72
C LEU A 25 11.30 -0.94 0.40
N ASP A 26 9.98 -0.77 0.43
CA ASP A 26 9.14 -0.65 -0.76
C ASP A 26 9.48 0.57 -1.62
N LYS A 27 9.95 1.67 -1.01
CA LYS A 27 10.41 2.85 -1.75
C LYS A 27 11.52 2.51 -2.77
N TYR A 28 12.41 1.60 -2.41
CA TYR A 28 13.53 1.16 -3.27
C TYR A 28 13.14 -0.06 -4.10
N LEU A 29 12.55 -1.06 -3.45
CA LEU A 29 12.32 -2.37 -4.05
C LEU A 29 11.03 -2.43 -4.87
N LYS A 30 10.06 -1.53 -4.67
CA LYS A 30 8.77 -1.47 -5.40
C LYS A 30 8.02 -2.81 -5.40
N ILE A 31 8.00 -3.46 -4.25
CA ILE A 31 7.40 -4.79 -4.03
C ILE A 31 5.88 -4.69 -3.89
N ILE A 32 5.37 -3.54 -3.47
CA ILE A 32 3.95 -3.35 -3.13
C ILE A 32 3.25 -2.58 -4.23
N LYS A 33 2.17 -3.18 -4.73
CA LYS A 33 1.28 -2.63 -5.72
C LYS A 33 0.09 -1.99 -5.02
N VAL A 34 -0.15 -0.72 -5.33
CA VAL A 34 -1.40 -0.02 -5.00
C VAL A 34 -1.97 0.51 -6.30
N LYS A 35 -3.17 0.06 -6.66
CA LYS A 35 -3.89 0.47 -7.86
C LYS A 35 -5.20 1.13 -7.42
N ILE A 36 -5.36 2.41 -7.75
CA ILE A 36 -6.59 3.14 -7.46
C ILE A 36 -7.60 2.78 -8.54
N ASN A 37 -8.72 2.19 -8.14
CA ASN A 37 -9.81 1.83 -9.03
C ASN A 37 -10.80 2.99 -9.17
N LYS A 38 -11.14 3.65 -8.06
CA LYS A 38 -12.06 4.79 -8.04
C LYS A 38 -11.64 5.83 -7.02
N LEU A 39 -11.83 7.10 -7.36
CA LEU A 39 -11.58 8.24 -6.48
C LEU A 39 -12.78 9.19 -6.59
N GLU A 40 -13.64 9.16 -5.57
CA GLU A 40 -14.88 9.95 -5.52
C GLU A 40 -14.68 11.12 -4.56
N PHE A 41 -14.99 12.32 -5.02
CA PHE A 41 -15.02 13.48 -4.14
C PHE A 41 -16.23 13.38 -3.21
N ILE A 42 -16.00 13.66 -1.91
CA ILE A 42 -17.08 13.67 -0.92
C ILE A 42 -17.44 15.12 -0.61
N GLU A 43 -16.50 15.86 -0.03
CA GLU A 43 -16.75 17.21 0.50
C GLU A 43 -15.44 18.01 0.61
N SER A 44 -15.58 19.32 0.61
CA SER A 44 -14.51 20.25 0.95
C SER A 44 -14.52 20.50 2.46
N ILE A 45 -13.35 20.48 3.08
CA ILE A 45 -13.15 20.78 4.50
C ILE A 45 -12.13 21.93 4.64
N ASN A 46 -12.11 22.61 5.79
CA ASN A 46 -11.29 23.82 6.02
C ASN A 46 -9.79 23.68 5.68
N GLU A 47 -9.27 22.44 5.60
CA GLU A 47 -7.86 22.15 5.32
C GLU A 47 -7.66 21.20 4.12
N GLY A 48 -8.57 21.17 3.15
CA GLY A 48 -8.44 20.41 1.91
C GLY A 48 -9.73 19.72 1.46
N LYS A 49 -9.60 18.67 0.66
CA LYS A 49 -10.74 17.93 0.10
C LYS A 49 -10.73 16.47 0.58
N ARG A 50 -11.89 15.96 0.98
CA ARG A 50 -12.07 14.54 1.32
C ARG A 50 -12.49 13.76 0.09
N TYR A 51 -11.85 12.61 -0.08
CA TYR A 51 -12.12 11.68 -1.17
C TYR A 51 -12.34 10.28 -0.63
N LYS A 52 -13.34 9.58 -1.16
CA LYS A 52 -13.51 8.14 -0.99
C LYS A 52 -12.68 7.45 -2.07
N VAL A 53 -11.77 6.59 -1.65
CA VAL A 53 -10.84 5.92 -2.55
C VAL A 53 -11.06 4.43 -2.47
N ASN A 54 -11.39 3.84 -3.62
CA ASN A 54 -11.44 2.40 -3.80
C ASN A 54 -10.15 1.97 -4.50
N TYR A 55 -9.40 1.05 -3.89
CA TYR A 55 -8.10 0.61 -4.37
C TYR A 55 -7.87 -0.88 -4.17
N GLU A 56 -7.09 -1.45 -5.09
CA GLU A 56 -6.48 -2.76 -4.94
C GLU A 56 -5.10 -2.60 -4.33
N ARG A 57 -4.83 -3.33 -3.24
CA ARG A 57 -3.50 -3.46 -2.64
C ARG A 57 -3.03 -4.90 -2.81
N GLY A 58 -1.75 -5.11 -3.10
CA GLY A 58 -1.16 -6.46 -3.13
C GLY A 58 0.34 -6.43 -3.46
N LEU A 59 0.91 -7.61 -3.73
CA LEU A 59 2.30 -7.74 -4.16
C LEU A 59 2.44 -7.53 -5.67
N ASN A 60 3.55 -6.92 -6.07
CA ASN A 60 3.93 -6.77 -7.46
C ASN A 60 4.63 -8.05 -7.95
N MET A 61 3.85 -9.07 -8.35
CA MET A 61 4.37 -10.36 -8.81
C MET A 61 5.25 -10.28 -10.08
N TRP A 62 5.26 -9.16 -10.80
CA TRP A 62 6.17 -8.97 -11.94
C TRP A 62 7.57 -8.55 -11.52
N ASN A 63 7.75 -8.16 -10.25
CA ASN A 63 9.03 -7.69 -9.74
C ASN A 63 9.78 -8.86 -9.07
N PRO A 64 11.02 -9.16 -9.49
CA PRO A 64 11.82 -10.25 -8.92
C PRO A 64 12.07 -10.07 -7.42
N PHE A 65 12.17 -8.83 -6.91
CA PHE A 65 12.32 -8.57 -5.48
C PHE A 65 11.09 -8.96 -4.67
N SER A 66 9.89 -8.96 -5.27
CA SER A 66 8.68 -9.45 -4.59
C SER A 66 8.75 -10.96 -4.38
N TRP A 67 9.27 -11.71 -5.35
CA TRP A 67 9.49 -13.15 -5.22
C TRP A 67 10.53 -13.47 -4.16
N ILE A 68 11.63 -12.72 -4.12
CA ILE A 68 12.65 -12.85 -3.06
C ILE A 68 12.00 -12.60 -1.69
N ALA A 69 11.17 -11.56 -1.54
CA ALA A 69 10.46 -11.29 -0.28
C ALA A 69 9.53 -12.44 0.12
N ILE A 70 8.82 -13.06 -0.82
CA ILE A 70 7.97 -14.24 -0.57
C ILE A 70 8.81 -15.43 -0.12
N ILE A 71 9.92 -15.71 -0.81
CA ILE A 71 10.83 -16.82 -0.48
C ILE A 71 11.44 -16.61 0.91
N VAL A 72 11.93 -15.40 1.20
CA VAL A 72 12.48 -15.05 2.52
C VAL A 72 11.41 -15.18 3.60
N ALA A 73 10.19 -14.69 3.36
CA ALA A 73 9.08 -14.86 4.29
C ALA A 73 8.77 -16.35 4.53
N PHE A 74 8.79 -17.19 3.50
CA PHE A 74 8.58 -18.63 3.62
C PHE A 74 9.65 -19.31 4.50
N PHE A 75 10.93 -18.98 4.32
CA PHE A 75 12.01 -19.48 5.18
C PHE A 75 11.98 -18.90 6.60
N MET A 76 11.48 -17.67 6.79
CA MET A 76 11.32 -17.07 8.12
C MET A 76 10.14 -17.64 8.91
N VAL A 77 9.05 -18.05 8.25
CA VAL A 77 7.93 -18.78 8.89
C VAL A 77 8.45 -20.06 9.55
N LEU A 78 9.43 -20.72 8.93
CA LEU A 78 10.07 -21.92 9.44
C LEU A 78 11.01 -21.65 10.63
N SER A 79 11.40 -20.40 10.91
CA SER A 79 12.45 -20.09 11.89
C SER A 79 12.02 -19.23 13.09
N GLU A 80 10.73 -18.99 13.32
CA GLU A 80 10.17 -18.18 14.44
C GLU A 80 10.69 -16.73 14.58
N TYR A 81 11.68 -16.29 13.79
CA TYR A 81 12.53 -15.17 14.20
C TYR A 81 12.13 -13.76 13.73
N MET A 82 11.04 -13.56 12.97
CA MET A 82 10.68 -12.23 12.42
C MET A 82 9.16 -12.04 12.27
N GLY A 83 8.42 -11.94 13.38
CA GLY A 83 6.96 -11.80 13.37
C GLY A 83 6.42 -10.53 12.67
N GLU A 84 6.97 -9.36 12.98
CA GLU A 84 6.38 -8.07 12.57
C GLU A 84 6.40 -7.82 11.04
N ILE A 85 7.49 -8.20 10.36
CA ILE A 85 7.61 -8.01 8.91
C ILE A 85 6.74 -9.05 8.17
N MET A 86 6.60 -10.23 8.76
CA MET A 86 5.78 -11.30 8.22
C MET A 86 4.29 -10.97 8.29
N ASP A 87 3.81 -10.32 9.34
CA ASP A 87 2.40 -9.94 9.46
C ASP A 87 1.99 -8.91 8.39
N ASP A 88 2.86 -7.94 8.11
CA ASP A 88 2.65 -6.99 7.00
C ASP A 88 2.64 -7.67 5.62
N LEU A 89 3.48 -8.69 5.43
CA LEU A 89 3.54 -9.46 4.17
C LEU A 89 2.37 -10.45 4.02
N LYS A 90 1.91 -11.07 5.12
CA LYS A 90 0.75 -11.97 5.12
C LYS A 90 -0.56 -11.21 4.85
N THR A 91 -0.66 -9.97 5.34
CA THR A 91 -1.81 -9.08 5.06
C THR A 91 -1.77 -8.43 3.68
N LEU A 92 -0.70 -8.64 2.89
CA LEU A 92 -0.59 -8.16 1.50
C LEU A 92 -1.29 -9.08 0.48
N LYS A 93 -2.39 -9.73 0.88
CA LYS A 93 -3.31 -10.37 -0.08
C LYS A 93 -3.90 -9.32 -1.02
N THR A 94 -4.23 -9.74 -2.23
CA THR A 94 -4.89 -8.85 -3.19
C THR A 94 -6.30 -8.57 -2.71
N GLU A 95 -6.52 -7.40 -2.14
CA GLU A 95 -7.80 -7.02 -1.54
C GLU A 95 -8.30 -5.70 -2.14
N ASN A 96 -9.61 -5.64 -2.36
CA ASN A 96 -10.32 -4.42 -2.73
C ASN A 96 -10.70 -3.68 -1.46
N LEU A 97 -10.04 -2.56 -1.21
CA LEU A 97 -10.21 -1.76 -0.02
C LEU A 97 -10.88 -0.44 -0.39
N THR A 98 -11.69 0.08 0.53
CA THR A 98 -12.31 1.40 0.41
C THR A 98 -11.99 2.21 1.65
N GLU A 99 -11.38 3.37 1.47
CA GLU A 99 -11.03 4.26 2.58
C GLU A 99 -11.29 5.73 2.23
N THR A 100 -11.47 6.56 3.25
CA THR A 100 -11.59 8.01 3.09
C THR A 100 -10.24 8.67 3.36
N ILE A 101 -9.73 9.44 2.40
CA ILE A 101 -8.49 10.20 2.53
C ILE A 101 -8.74 11.70 2.40
N LYS A 102 -7.89 12.48 3.07
CA LYS A 102 -7.82 13.93 2.92
C LYS A 102 -6.65 14.27 2.01
N ILE A 103 -6.90 15.05 0.97
CA ILE A 103 -5.89 15.60 0.07
C ILE A 103 -5.90 17.13 0.26
N LYS A 104 -4.76 17.70 0.67
CA LYS A 104 -4.55 19.16 0.63
C LYS A 104 -4.34 19.56 -0.83
N ASP A 105 -5.02 20.61 -1.29
CA ASP A 105 -4.89 21.13 -2.67
C ASP A 105 -3.49 21.75 -2.90
#